data_AF-A0A955RCE0-F1
#
_entry.id   AF-A0A955RCE0-F1
#
_cell.length_a   1.000
_cell.length_b   1.000
_cell.length_c   1.000
_cell.angle_alpha   90.00
_cell.angle_beta   90.00
_cell.angle_gamma   90.00
#
_symmetry.space_group_name_H-M   'P 1'
#
loop_
_entity.id
_entity.type
_entity.pdbx_description
1 polymer ?
#
loop_
_entity_poly.entity_id
_entity_poly.type
_entity_poly.pdbx_seq_one_letter_code
_entity_poly.pdbx_strand_id
1 'polypeptide(L)'
;MSLCWWVAGALAGPAAPVVEPEPDPAEYRRLSVELEALAARNAWAGVERIFQELLSTGVEPSYGDWMRGAESARLSGDIQEVYLRLTAAKDRSEENRSAVDWLWDLDHRYGTVFLACDPGSNIVLDADEIPFDRDQARAIAFAQEKVRESCLYQGRLPGGVYHFYTHTIEVEPLLQSTYVDLRGTSIPRSKRRELKRAWADQDEAANADGG
;
A
#
# COMPACT_ATOMS: atom_id res chain seq x y z
N MET A 1 8.92 13.36 57.68
CA MET A 1 9.91 14.16 56.92
C MET A 1 11.20 13.37 57.00
N SER A 2 11.71 12.71 55.96
CA SER A 2 12.06 13.23 54.65
C SER A 2 12.10 12.09 53.62
N LEU A 3 11.65 12.38 52.41
CA LEU A 3 11.71 11.49 51.25
C LEU A 3 13.14 11.46 50.70
N CYS A 4 13.73 10.26 50.55
CA CYS A 4 14.88 10.05 49.66
C CYS A 4 14.35 9.56 48.31
N TRP A 5 14.29 10.47 47.35
CA TRP A 5 14.10 10.17 45.94
C TRP A 5 15.35 9.44 45.42
N TRP A 6 15.16 8.23 44.88
CA TRP A 6 16.18 7.60 44.02
C TRP A 6 15.90 7.98 42.58
N VAL A 7 16.84 8.69 41.96
CA VAL A 7 16.87 8.96 40.52
C VAL A 7 17.51 7.75 39.84
N ALA A 8 16.71 6.96 39.12
CA ALA A 8 17.21 5.93 38.22
C ALA A 8 17.68 6.60 36.92
N GLY A 9 18.99 6.71 36.73
CA GLY A 9 19.60 7.13 35.47
C GLY A 9 19.59 5.96 34.48
N ALA A 10 18.80 6.09 33.40
CA ALA A 10 18.85 5.17 32.27
C ALA A 10 20.12 5.45 31.44
N LEU A 11 21.04 4.49 31.41
CA LEU A 11 22.19 4.50 30.51
C LEU A 11 21.70 4.20 29.09
N ALA A 12 21.60 5.24 28.25
CA ALA A 12 21.45 5.08 26.81
C ALA A 12 22.76 4.51 26.24
N GLY A 13 22.76 3.22 25.87
CA GLY A 13 23.87 2.60 25.16
C GLY A 13 24.03 3.21 23.76
N PRO A 14 25.27 3.29 23.23
CA PRO A 14 25.51 3.81 21.88
C PRO A 14 24.78 2.93 20.85
N ALA A 15 23.99 3.55 19.98
CA ALA A 15 23.34 2.87 18.87
C ALA A 15 24.42 2.28 17.95
N ALA A 16 24.34 0.98 17.64
CA ALA A 16 25.25 0.35 16.70
C ALA A 16 25.12 1.04 15.33
N PRO A 17 26.25 1.26 14.61
CA PRO A 17 26.20 1.85 13.28
C PRO A 17 25.39 0.94 12.34
N VAL A 18 24.39 1.51 11.67
CA VAL A 18 23.67 0.85 10.58
C VAL A 18 24.67 0.71 9.44
N VAL A 19 25.09 -0.52 9.15
CA VAL A 19 25.92 -0.83 7.97
C VAL A 19 24.98 -0.82 6.77
N GLU A 20 25.04 0.24 5.97
CA GLU A 20 24.33 0.27 4.68
C GLU A 20 24.94 -0.79 3.75
N PRO A 21 24.13 -1.62 3.07
CA PRO A 21 24.64 -2.62 2.16
C PRO A 21 25.43 -1.93 1.04
N GLU A 22 26.63 -2.43 0.75
CA GLU A 22 27.43 -1.91 -0.35
C GLU A 22 26.70 -2.16 -1.69
N PRO A 23 26.64 -1.17 -2.60
CA PRO A 23 25.99 -1.33 -3.89
C PRO A 23 26.55 -2.51 -4.69
N ASP A 24 25.68 -3.41 -5.17
CA ASP A 24 26.06 -4.56 -6.03
C ASP A 24 25.65 -4.35 -7.50
N PRO A 25 26.51 -3.75 -8.33
CA PRO A 25 26.22 -3.49 -9.74
C PRO A 25 26.19 -4.76 -10.60
N ALA A 26 26.80 -5.87 -10.16
CA ALA A 26 26.77 -7.12 -10.91
C ALA A 26 25.42 -7.79 -10.77
N GLU A 27 24.92 -7.88 -9.54
CA GLU A 27 23.61 -8.44 -9.24
C GLU A 27 22.49 -7.57 -9.81
N TYR A 28 22.60 -6.24 -9.70
CA TYR A 28 21.67 -5.31 -10.34
C TYR A 28 21.48 -5.59 -11.84
N ARG A 29 22.58 -5.77 -12.60
CA ARG A 29 22.49 -6.04 -14.04
C ARG A 29 21.79 -7.36 -14.34
N ARG A 30 22.05 -8.39 -13.53
CA ARG A 30 21.40 -9.70 -13.65
C ARG A 30 19.89 -9.57 -13.42
N LEU A 31 19.50 -8.90 -12.33
CA LEU A 31 18.11 -8.69 -11.95
C LEU A 31 17.36 -7.81 -12.94
N SER A 32 17.97 -6.76 -13.49
CA SER A 32 17.32 -5.89 -14.49
C SER A 32 16.98 -6.64 -15.79
N VAL A 33 17.89 -7.50 -16.27
CA VAL A 33 17.63 -8.38 -17.42
C VAL A 33 16.53 -9.40 -17.11
N GLU A 34 16.53 -9.97 -15.90
CA GLU A 34 15.47 -10.90 -15.46
C GLU A 34 14.10 -10.21 -15.36
N LEU A 35 14.07 -8.99 -14.80
CA LEU A 35 12.89 -8.14 -14.68
C LEU A 35 12.28 -7.85 -16.06
N GLU A 36 13.12 -7.47 -17.03
CA GLU A 36 12.69 -7.25 -18.42
C GLU A 36 12.13 -8.52 -19.05
N ALA A 37 12.82 -9.66 -18.89
CA ALA A 37 12.37 -10.94 -19.43
C ALA A 37 11.06 -11.44 -18.80
N LEU A 38 10.80 -11.12 -17.52
CA LEU A 38 9.54 -11.38 -16.82
C LEU A 38 8.41 -10.48 -17.32
N ALA A 39 8.68 -9.18 -17.47
CA ALA A 39 7.71 -8.22 -17.98
C ALA A 39 7.29 -8.56 -19.42
N ALA A 40 8.25 -8.92 -20.28
CA ALA A 40 7.99 -9.32 -21.68
C ALA A 40 7.05 -10.54 -21.81
N ARG A 41 6.99 -11.40 -20.78
CA ARG A 41 6.08 -12.56 -20.71
C ARG A 41 4.85 -12.34 -19.85
N ASN A 42 4.57 -11.09 -19.42
CA ASN A 42 3.46 -10.73 -18.54
C ASN A 42 3.45 -11.48 -17.19
N ALA A 43 4.62 -11.89 -16.67
CA ALA A 43 4.74 -12.61 -15.40
C ALA A 43 4.83 -11.63 -14.22
N TRP A 44 3.79 -10.83 -14.01
CA TRP A 44 3.80 -9.65 -13.13
C TRP A 44 4.06 -9.92 -11.65
N ALA A 45 3.58 -11.04 -11.11
CA ALA A 45 3.93 -11.45 -9.75
C ALA A 45 5.44 -11.72 -9.60
N GLY A 46 6.08 -12.25 -10.65
CA GLY A 46 7.53 -12.40 -10.68
C GLY A 46 8.27 -11.08 -10.88
N VAL A 47 7.71 -10.15 -11.67
CA VAL A 47 8.24 -8.78 -11.83
C VAL A 47 8.30 -8.09 -10.48
N GLU A 48 7.24 -8.15 -9.67
CA GLU A 48 7.21 -7.51 -8.35
C GLU A 48 8.33 -8.04 -7.45
N ARG A 49 8.46 -9.37 -7.35
CA ARG A 49 9.51 -9.99 -6.54
C ARG A 49 10.91 -9.55 -6.98
N ILE A 50 11.21 -9.63 -8.29
CA ILE A 50 12.52 -9.24 -8.82
C ILE A 50 12.76 -7.74 -8.67
N PHE A 51 11.72 -6.91 -8.77
CA PHE A 51 11.85 -5.47 -8.58
C PHE A 51 12.26 -5.13 -7.15
N GLN A 52 11.64 -5.75 -6.14
CA GLN A 52 12.04 -5.59 -4.74
C GLN A 52 13.47 -6.08 -4.48
N GLU A 53 13.86 -7.23 -5.04
CA GLU A 53 15.24 -7.72 -4.98
C GLU A 53 16.21 -6.73 -5.63
N LEU A 54 15.84 -6.14 -6.77
CA LEU A 54 16.64 -5.13 -7.47
C LEU A 54 16.84 -3.87 -6.62
N LEU A 55 15.79 -3.38 -5.92
CA LEU A 55 15.92 -2.26 -4.98
C LEU A 55 16.87 -2.57 -3.82
N SER A 56 16.92 -3.83 -3.36
CA SER A 56 17.79 -4.25 -2.26
C SER A 56 19.28 -4.24 -2.61
N THR A 57 19.64 -4.16 -3.90
CA THR A 57 21.05 -4.10 -4.35
C THR A 57 21.73 -2.77 -4.02
N GLY A 58 20.98 -1.74 -3.60
CA GLY A 58 21.50 -0.40 -3.35
C GLY A 58 21.93 0.36 -4.61
N VAL A 59 21.79 -0.26 -5.79
CA VAL A 59 22.03 0.39 -7.08
C VAL A 59 20.76 1.08 -7.54
N GLU A 60 20.90 2.32 -7.97
CA GLU A 60 19.78 3.12 -8.45
C GLU A 60 19.14 2.52 -9.71
N PRO A 61 17.83 2.20 -9.70
CA PRO A 61 17.16 1.63 -10.86
C PRO A 61 17.02 2.60 -12.02
N SER A 62 17.04 2.05 -13.24
CA SER A 62 16.80 2.81 -14.46
C SER A 62 15.34 3.23 -14.58
N TYR A 63 15.06 4.20 -15.45
CA TYR A 63 13.68 4.57 -15.82
C TYR A 63 12.84 3.36 -16.23
N GLY A 64 13.40 2.45 -17.04
CA GLY A 64 12.70 1.25 -17.50
C GLY A 64 12.38 0.27 -16.38
N ASP A 65 13.26 0.15 -15.38
CA ASP A 65 13.02 -0.72 -14.22
C ASP A 65 11.91 -0.15 -13.34
N TRP A 66 11.94 1.16 -13.06
CA TRP A 66 10.88 1.84 -12.31
C TRP A 66 9.51 1.72 -13.01
N MET A 67 9.45 1.88 -14.34
CA MET A 67 8.20 1.74 -15.10
C MET A 67 7.64 0.31 -15.03
N ARG A 68 8.49 -0.72 -15.10
CA ARG A 68 8.06 -2.12 -14.94
C ARG A 68 7.59 -2.42 -13.51
N GLY A 69 8.27 -1.85 -12.51
CA GLY A 69 7.83 -1.91 -11.12
C GLY A 69 6.50 -1.19 -10.89
N ALA A 70 6.26 -0.04 -11.52
CA ALA A 70 4.98 0.65 -11.44
C ALA A 70 3.84 -0.20 -12.04
N GLU A 71 4.09 -0.86 -13.17
CA GLU A 71 3.10 -1.74 -13.80
C GLU A 71 2.79 -2.99 -12.95
N SER A 72 3.79 -3.60 -12.29
CA SER A 72 3.53 -4.73 -11.39
C SER A 72 2.67 -4.32 -10.18
N ALA A 73 2.94 -3.14 -9.59
CA ALA A 73 2.12 -2.59 -8.50
C ALA A 73 0.69 -2.25 -8.94
N ARG A 74 0.50 -1.78 -10.18
CA ARG A 74 -0.84 -1.50 -10.71
C ARG A 74 -1.67 -2.77 -10.77
N LEU A 75 -1.04 -3.87 -11.20
CA LEU A 75 -1.71 -5.15 -11.34
C LEU A 75 -1.98 -5.85 -10.01
N SER A 76 -1.23 -5.53 -8.94
CA SER A 76 -1.54 -5.95 -7.57
C SER A 76 -2.60 -5.07 -6.89
N GLY A 77 -2.95 -3.92 -7.47
CA GLY A 77 -3.91 -2.97 -6.88
C GLY A 77 -3.30 -2.00 -5.86
N ASP A 78 -1.97 -2.01 -5.67
CA ASP A 78 -1.30 -1.07 -4.77
C ASP A 78 -1.00 0.26 -5.50
N ILE A 79 -2.04 1.08 -5.65
CA ILE A 79 -1.95 2.35 -6.39
C ILE A 79 -1.00 3.36 -5.74
N GLN A 80 -0.77 3.24 -4.43
CA GLN A 80 0.20 4.09 -3.75
C GLN A 80 1.62 3.75 -4.18
N GLU A 81 1.95 2.47 -4.26
CA GLU A 81 3.23 2.01 -4.81
C GLU A 81 3.41 2.39 -6.28
N VAL A 82 2.35 2.32 -7.10
CA VAL A 82 2.39 2.83 -8.49
C VAL A 82 2.82 4.29 -8.49
N TYR A 83 2.14 5.13 -7.70
CA TYR A 83 2.41 6.57 -7.63
C TYR A 83 3.86 6.86 -7.20
N LEU A 84 4.36 6.17 -6.17
CA LEU A 84 5.73 6.31 -5.68
C LEU A 84 6.76 5.92 -6.75
N ARG A 85 6.55 4.79 -7.42
CA ARG A 85 7.45 4.27 -8.45
C ARG A 85 7.47 5.14 -9.70
N LEU A 86 6.33 5.70 -10.11
CA LEU A 86 6.26 6.66 -11.21
C LEU A 86 6.91 7.99 -10.87
N THR A 87 6.76 8.45 -9.64
CA THR A 87 7.45 9.66 -9.15
C THR A 87 8.96 9.44 -9.22
N ALA A 88 9.44 8.30 -8.73
CA ALA A 88 10.85 7.93 -8.86
C ALA A 88 11.29 7.84 -10.32
N ALA A 89 10.50 7.20 -11.20
CA ALA A 89 10.80 7.09 -12.63
C ALA A 89 10.93 8.46 -13.30
N LYS A 90 9.99 9.37 -13.02
CA LYS A 90 9.97 10.72 -13.60
C LYS A 90 11.28 11.47 -13.37
N ASP A 91 11.90 11.28 -12.22
CA ASP A 91 13.13 11.95 -11.84
C ASP A 91 14.39 11.30 -12.47
N ARG A 92 14.27 10.18 -13.21
CA ARG A 92 15.40 9.44 -13.83
C ARG A 92 15.61 9.69 -15.31
N SER A 93 14.69 10.36 -15.99
CA SER A 93 14.79 10.63 -17.43
C SER A 93 14.21 11.99 -17.77
N GLU A 94 14.84 12.72 -18.68
CA GLU A 94 14.26 13.93 -19.28
C GLU A 94 13.06 13.58 -20.18
N GLU A 95 13.07 12.38 -20.77
CA GLU A 95 11.96 11.83 -21.57
C GLU A 95 10.97 11.05 -20.67
N ASN A 96 10.45 11.72 -19.64
CA ASN A 96 9.55 11.13 -18.64
C ASN A 96 8.05 11.26 -18.96
N ARG A 97 7.69 11.61 -20.20
CA ARG A 97 6.30 11.91 -20.58
C ARG A 97 5.32 10.81 -20.18
N SER A 98 5.66 9.54 -20.39
CA SER A 98 4.80 8.41 -20.03
C SER A 98 4.51 8.36 -18.53
N ALA A 99 5.54 8.56 -17.69
CA ALA A 99 5.39 8.58 -16.24
C ALA A 99 4.53 9.77 -15.78
N VAL A 100 4.73 10.95 -16.39
CA VAL A 100 3.93 12.16 -16.10
C VAL A 100 2.47 11.96 -16.49
N ASP A 101 2.19 11.39 -17.66
CA ASP A 101 0.84 11.13 -18.14
C ASP A 101 0.11 10.14 -17.20
N TRP A 102 0.80 9.11 -16.70
CA TRP A 102 0.23 8.18 -15.71
C TRP A 102 -0.01 8.86 -14.35
N LEU A 103 0.93 9.65 -13.85
CA LEU A 103 0.75 10.38 -12.59
C LEU A 103 -0.47 11.30 -12.66
N TRP A 104 -0.62 12.03 -13.77
CA TRP A 104 -1.78 12.89 -14.01
C TRP A 104 -3.08 12.09 -13.97
N ASP A 105 -3.13 10.96 -14.68
CA ASP A 105 -4.31 10.09 -14.71
C ASP A 105 -4.63 9.49 -13.33
N LEU A 106 -3.62 9.10 -12.54
CA LEU A 106 -3.82 8.64 -11.17
C LEU A 106 -4.42 9.72 -10.27
N ASP A 107 -3.92 10.95 -10.36
CA ASP A 107 -4.45 12.04 -9.54
C ASP A 107 -5.90 12.40 -9.89
N HIS A 108 -6.33 12.19 -11.14
CA HIS A 108 -7.71 12.41 -11.58
C HIS A 108 -8.66 11.27 -11.22
N ARG A 109 -8.14 10.06 -11.02
CA ARG A 109 -8.97 8.87 -10.74
C ARG A 109 -8.98 8.47 -9.28
N TYR A 110 -7.95 8.81 -8.51
CA TYR A 110 -7.75 8.31 -7.15
C TYR A 110 -7.51 9.45 -6.15
N GLY A 111 -8.10 9.33 -4.96
CA GLY A 111 -7.86 10.19 -3.81
C GLY A 111 -7.00 9.49 -2.74
N THR A 112 -6.24 10.27 -1.97
CA THR A 112 -5.42 9.73 -0.87
C THR A 112 -6.26 9.47 0.37
N VAL A 113 -6.11 8.28 0.97
CA VAL A 113 -6.86 7.86 2.14
C VAL A 113 -5.94 7.25 3.19
N PHE A 114 -6.18 7.61 4.46
CA PHE A 114 -5.62 6.97 5.63
C PHE A 114 -6.73 6.40 6.49
N LEU A 115 -6.70 5.08 6.72
CA LEU A 115 -7.64 4.33 7.55
C LEU A 115 -6.86 3.58 8.64
N ALA A 116 -7.29 3.71 9.88
CA ALA A 116 -6.72 2.94 10.99
C ALA A 116 -7.82 2.41 11.93
N CYS A 117 -7.63 1.19 12.43
CA CYS A 117 -8.45 0.56 13.46
C CYS A 117 -7.61 -0.23 14.46
N ASP A 118 -8.24 -0.69 15.55
CA ASP A 118 -7.57 -1.59 16.50
C ASP A 118 -7.53 -3.03 15.94
N PRO A 119 -6.38 -3.73 16.01
CA PRO A 119 -6.30 -5.14 15.63
C PRO A 119 -7.35 -6.00 16.35
N GLY A 120 -8.02 -6.89 15.63
CA GLY A 120 -9.08 -7.75 16.16
C GLY A 120 -10.44 -7.07 16.35
N SER A 121 -10.59 -5.81 15.94
CA SER A 121 -11.90 -5.12 15.87
C SER A 121 -12.85 -5.71 14.82
N ASN A 122 -12.31 -6.42 13.82
CA ASN A 122 -13.01 -6.95 12.64
C ASN A 122 -13.75 -5.84 11.86
N ILE A 123 -13.25 -4.60 11.91
CA ILE A 123 -13.74 -3.53 11.05
C ILE A 123 -13.34 -3.86 9.61
N VAL A 124 -14.30 -3.76 8.71
CA VAL A 124 -14.12 -3.95 7.27
C VAL A 124 -14.29 -2.61 6.56
N LEU A 125 -13.60 -2.47 5.43
CA LEU A 125 -13.85 -1.41 4.46
C LEU A 125 -14.85 -1.95 3.44
N ASP A 126 -15.92 -1.21 3.18
CA ASP A 126 -16.91 -1.55 2.16
C ASP A 126 -17.06 -0.40 1.16
N ALA A 127 -17.32 -0.73 -0.10
CA ALA A 127 -17.54 0.25 -1.16
C ALA A 127 -19.02 0.20 -1.57
N ASP A 128 -19.68 1.36 -1.64
CA ASP A 128 -21.10 1.43 -2.01
C ASP A 128 -21.34 0.94 -3.45
N GLU A 129 -20.42 1.28 -4.35
CA GLU A 129 -20.41 0.82 -5.74
C GLU A 129 -19.00 0.37 -6.13
N ILE A 130 -18.89 -0.83 -6.72
CA ILE A 130 -17.64 -1.32 -7.31
C ILE A 130 -17.56 -0.82 -8.75
N PRO A 131 -16.52 -0.05 -9.11
CA PRO A 131 -16.36 0.42 -10.49
C PRO A 131 -16.18 -0.73 -11.48
N PHE A 132 -16.68 -0.55 -12.71
CA PHE A 132 -16.47 -1.52 -13.80
C PHE A 132 -15.02 -1.60 -14.27
N ASP A 133 -14.24 -0.53 -14.06
CA ASP A 133 -12.81 -0.52 -14.35
C ASP A 133 -12.08 -1.53 -13.46
N ARG A 134 -11.37 -2.48 -14.09
CA ARG A 134 -10.73 -3.60 -13.39
C ARG A 134 -9.61 -3.15 -12.47
N ASP A 135 -8.90 -2.07 -12.80
CA ASP A 135 -7.81 -1.56 -11.96
C ASP A 135 -8.38 -0.87 -10.72
N GLN A 136 -9.46 -0.12 -10.89
CA GLN A 136 -10.16 0.49 -9.75
C GLN A 136 -10.76 -0.57 -8.82
N ALA A 137 -11.41 -1.60 -9.36
CA ALA A 137 -11.93 -2.71 -8.57
C ALA A 137 -10.80 -3.43 -7.79
N ARG A 138 -9.64 -3.65 -8.42
CA ARG A 138 -8.47 -4.22 -7.75
C ARG A 138 -7.91 -3.33 -6.65
N ALA A 139 -7.86 -2.01 -6.87
CA ALA A 139 -7.40 -1.08 -5.85
C ALA A 139 -8.29 -1.12 -4.59
N ILE A 140 -9.61 -1.24 -4.77
CA ILE A 140 -10.56 -1.41 -3.67
C ILE A 140 -10.29 -2.73 -2.95
N ALA A 141 -10.19 -3.84 -3.69
CA ALA A 141 -9.92 -5.16 -3.10
C ALA A 141 -8.61 -5.19 -2.30
N PHE A 142 -7.54 -4.57 -2.82
CA PHE A 142 -6.26 -4.44 -2.13
C PHE A 142 -6.40 -3.65 -0.81
N ALA A 143 -7.12 -2.53 -0.83
CA ALA A 143 -7.36 -1.74 0.38
C ALA A 143 -8.18 -2.49 1.43
N GLN A 144 -9.22 -3.21 1.00
CA GLN A 144 -10.04 -4.05 1.87
C GLN A 144 -9.20 -5.14 2.54
N GLU A 145 -8.33 -5.82 1.76
CA GLU A 145 -7.41 -6.83 2.28
C GLU A 145 -6.43 -6.23 3.30
N LYS A 146 -5.82 -5.08 3.02
CA LYS A 146 -4.89 -4.42 3.95
C LYS A 146 -5.53 -3.99 5.26
N VAL A 147 -6.75 -3.44 5.20
CA VAL A 147 -7.55 -3.12 6.38
C VAL A 147 -7.87 -4.38 7.17
N ARG A 148 -8.23 -5.47 6.51
CA ARG A 148 -8.56 -6.75 7.14
C ARG A 148 -7.37 -7.38 7.85
N GLU A 149 -6.19 -7.36 7.22
CA GLU A 149 -4.97 -7.99 7.74
C GLU A 149 -4.32 -7.19 8.87
N SER A 150 -4.18 -5.88 8.67
CA SER A 150 -3.32 -5.05 9.51
C SER A 150 -4.08 -3.99 10.31
N CYS A 151 -5.37 -3.80 10.02
CA CYS A 151 -6.16 -2.68 10.55
C CYS A 151 -5.55 -1.30 10.23
N LEU A 152 -4.71 -1.22 9.20
CA LEU A 152 -4.06 0.00 8.75
C LEU A 152 -4.01 0.00 7.23
N TYR A 153 -4.48 1.09 6.63
CA TYR A 153 -4.32 1.32 5.21
C TYR A 153 -3.97 2.78 4.97
N GLN A 154 -2.85 2.99 4.30
CA GLN A 154 -2.42 4.30 3.82
C GLN A 154 -2.14 4.16 2.35
N GLY A 155 -2.99 4.77 1.52
CA GLY A 155 -2.83 4.65 0.08
C GLY A 155 -3.81 5.50 -0.70
N ARG A 156 -4.20 4.99 -1.86
CA ARG A 156 -5.06 5.70 -2.82
C ARG A 156 -6.23 4.83 -3.22
N LEU A 157 -7.43 5.38 -3.10
CA LEU A 157 -8.69 4.74 -3.50
C LEU A 157 -9.32 5.50 -4.67
N PRO A 158 -10.04 4.82 -5.57
CA PRO A 158 -10.76 5.49 -6.63
C PRO A 158 -11.85 6.41 -6.04
N GLY A 159 -12.26 7.41 -6.81
CA GLY A 159 -13.34 8.30 -6.38
C GLY A 159 -14.64 7.52 -6.14
N GLY A 160 -15.30 7.77 -5.01
CA GLY A 160 -16.52 7.03 -4.63
C GLY A 160 -16.87 7.14 -3.16
N VAL A 161 -17.93 6.43 -2.76
CA VAL A 161 -18.42 6.38 -1.37
C VAL A 161 -18.04 5.05 -0.73
N TYR A 162 -17.44 5.13 0.45
CA TYR A 162 -16.95 4.00 1.22
C TYR A 162 -17.52 4.01 2.63
N HIS A 163 -17.70 2.83 3.20
CA HIS A 163 -18.10 2.65 4.58
C HIS A 163 -16.96 2.02 5.38
N PHE A 164 -16.55 2.72 6.43
CA PHE A 164 -15.57 2.25 7.40
C PHE A 164 -16.17 2.34 8.80
N TYR A 165 -16.72 1.21 9.26
CA TYR A 165 -17.55 1.12 10.47
C TYR A 165 -18.77 2.06 10.42
N THR A 166 -18.84 3.08 11.30
CA THR A 166 -19.93 4.08 11.33
C THR A 166 -19.63 5.31 10.48
N HIS A 167 -18.47 5.37 9.84
CA HIS A 167 -18.06 6.50 9.03
C HIS A 167 -18.36 6.21 7.57
N THR A 168 -19.03 7.17 6.93
CA THR A 168 -19.13 7.22 5.47
C THR A 168 -18.05 8.16 4.98
N ILE A 169 -17.24 7.67 4.06
CA ILE A 169 -16.07 8.34 3.50
C ILE A 169 -16.37 8.60 2.04
N GLU A 170 -16.43 9.86 1.66
CA GLU A 170 -16.46 10.27 0.26
C GLU A 170 -15.02 10.54 -0.18
N VAL A 171 -14.54 9.78 -1.16
CA VAL A 171 -13.22 9.97 -1.76
C VAL A 171 -13.42 10.77 -3.03
N GLU A 172 -12.86 11.97 -3.05
CA GLU A 172 -12.85 12.83 -4.22
C GLU A 172 -11.42 12.91 -4.80
N PRO A 173 -11.20 12.51 -6.06
CA PRO A 173 -9.89 12.67 -6.71
C PRO A 173 -9.45 14.14 -6.77
N LEU A 174 -8.14 14.39 -6.89
CA LEU A 174 -7.50 15.72 -6.87
C LEU A 174 -7.68 16.56 -5.59
N LEU A 175 -8.54 16.13 -4.66
CA LEU A 175 -8.90 16.87 -3.47
C LEU A 175 -8.14 16.36 -2.23
N GLN A 176 -8.57 16.84 -1.07
CA GLN A 176 -7.90 16.62 0.20
C GLN A 176 -7.80 15.15 0.56
N SER A 177 -6.73 14.80 1.29
CA SER A 177 -6.56 13.48 1.87
C SER A 177 -7.63 13.19 2.92
N THR A 178 -8.33 12.06 2.79
CA THR A 178 -9.29 11.62 3.80
C THR A 178 -8.56 10.87 4.92
N TYR A 179 -8.80 11.28 6.17
CA TYR A 179 -8.18 10.69 7.34
C TYR A 179 -9.24 10.16 8.31
N VAL A 180 -9.21 8.87 8.59
CA VAL A 180 -10.10 8.22 9.57
C VAL A 180 -9.30 7.29 10.46
N ASP A 181 -9.26 7.62 11.76
CA ASP A 181 -8.61 6.80 12.79
C ASP A 181 -9.64 6.38 13.84
N LEU A 182 -9.91 5.07 13.91
CA LEU A 182 -10.85 4.46 14.83
C LEU A 182 -10.16 3.77 16.02
N ARG A 183 -8.84 3.89 16.16
CA ARG A 183 -8.11 3.28 17.29
C ARG A 183 -8.58 3.83 18.62
N GLY A 184 -8.77 2.96 19.60
CA GLY A 184 -9.32 3.31 20.92
C GLY A 184 -10.83 3.55 20.95
N THR A 185 -11.54 3.43 19.83
CA THR A 185 -13.00 3.60 19.78
C THR A 185 -13.69 2.38 20.41
N SER A 186 -14.57 2.60 21.38
CA SER A 186 -15.28 1.51 22.06
C SER A 186 -16.37 0.91 21.16
N ILE A 187 -16.08 -0.22 20.50
CA ILE A 187 -17.07 -0.93 19.69
C ILE A 187 -18.02 -1.73 20.60
N PRO A 188 -19.34 -1.46 20.59
CA PRO A 188 -20.32 -2.19 21.39
C PRO A 188 -20.32 -3.70 21.11
N ARG A 189 -20.57 -4.52 22.13
CA ARG A 189 -20.59 -5.99 22.01
C ARG A 189 -21.58 -6.52 20.96
N SER A 190 -22.72 -5.86 20.77
CA SER A 190 -23.70 -6.19 19.73
C SER A 190 -23.09 -6.05 18.33
N LYS A 191 -22.42 -4.91 18.08
CA LYS A 191 -21.74 -4.62 16.81
C LYS A 191 -20.55 -5.53 16.53
N ARG A 192 -19.81 -5.97 17.55
CA ARG A 192 -18.71 -6.94 17.34
C ARG A 192 -19.17 -8.26 16.75
N ARG A 193 -20.37 -8.74 17.11
CA ARG A 193 -20.92 -9.99 16.54
C ARG A 193 -21.31 -9.81 15.08
N GLU A 194 -21.85 -8.64 14.73
CA GLU A 194 -22.20 -8.27 13.35
C GLU A 194 -20.94 -8.16 12.48
N LEU A 195 -19.94 -7.41 12.93
CA LEU A 195 -18.64 -7.27 12.26
C LEU A 195 -17.96 -8.62 12.05
N LYS A 196 -18.00 -9.50 13.06
CA LYS A 196 -17.44 -10.85 12.95
C LYS A 196 -18.15 -11.71 11.89
N ARG A 197 -19.45 -11.52 11.68
CA ARG A 197 -20.19 -12.21 10.61
C ARG A 197 -19.81 -11.65 9.24
N ALA A 198 -19.83 -10.33 9.07
CA ALA A 198 -19.40 -9.68 7.82
C ALA A 198 -17.97 -10.07 7.41
N TRP A 199 -17.06 -10.16 8.38
CA TRP A 199 -15.69 -10.62 8.18
C TRP A 199 -15.63 -12.08 7.70
N ALA A 200 -16.48 -12.97 8.24
CA ALA A 200 -16.55 -14.36 7.81
C ALA A 200 -17.18 -14.52 6.41
N ASP A 201 -18.21 -13.73 6.10
CA ASP A 201 -18.87 -13.76 4.79
C ASP A 201 -17.91 -13.29 3.67
N GLN A 202 -17.09 -12.26 3.95
CA GLN A 202 -16.04 -11.80 3.03
C GLN A 202 -14.91 -12.84 2.87
N ASP A 203 -14.52 -13.53 3.94
CA ASP A 203 -13.54 -14.62 3.85
C ASP A 203 -14.07 -15.79 3.00
N GLU A 204 -15.37 -16.12 3.11
CA GLU A 204 -16.00 -17.15 2.27
C GLU A 204 -16.03 -16.73 0.80
N ALA A 205 -16.40 -15.47 0.52
CA ALA A 205 -16.40 -14.93 -0.84
C ALA A 205 -14.99 -14.90 -1.47
N ALA A 206 -13.98 -14.46 -0.72
CA ALA A 206 -12.59 -14.44 -1.18
C ALA A 206 -12.04 -15.84 -1.50
N ASN A 207 -12.48 -16.87 -0.77
CA ASN A 207 -12.08 -18.25 -1.03
C ASN A 207 -12.85 -18.91 -2.20
N ALA A 208 -14.06 -18.44 -2.51
CA ALA A 208 -14.87 -18.99 -3.61
C ALA A 208 -14.35 -18.58 -5.00
N ASP A 209 -13.76 -17.39 -5.13
CA ASP A 209 -13.21 -16.88 -6.40
C ASP A 209 -11.77 -17.33 -6.70
N GLY A 210 -11.11 -18.01 -5.76
CA GLY A 210 -9.75 -18.54 -5.88
C GLY A 210 -9.63 -20.00 -6.33
N GLY A 211 -10.74 -20.64 -6.70
CA GLY A 211 -10.84 -22.07 -7.08
C GLY A 211 -10.90 -22.35 -8.57
#